data_AF-A0A165TI26-F1
#
_entry.id   AF-A0A165TI26-F1
#
_cell.length_a   1.000
_cell.length_b   1.000
_cell.length_c   1.000
_cell.angle_alpha   90.00
_cell.angle_beta   90.00
_cell.angle_gamma   90.00
#
_symmetry.space_group_name_H-M   'P 1'
#
loop_
_entity.id
_entity.type
_entity.pdbx_description
1 polymer ?
#
loop_
_entity_poly.entity_id
_entity_poly.type
_entity_poly.pdbx_seq_one_letter_code
_entity_poly.pdbx_strand_id
1 'polypeptide(L)'
;MASDRADKAKKWTEETIRSFVTTHDISTRTELFHRSQAAYYAANEFEGLMLDLFGPIRAETKWSAERIREYVEENEIMSRTALAGSAPGAYKALKRYPKLAQDLFGGAWQTR
;
A
#
# COMPACT_ATOMS: atom_id res chain seq x y z
N MET A 1 15.14 -19.47 -40.76
CA MET A 1 16.00 -20.01 -39.68
C MET A 1 16.66 -18.82 -39.00
N ALA A 2 16.12 -18.37 -37.86
CA ALA A 2 16.66 -17.24 -37.09
C ALA A 2 17.00 -17.72 -35.68
N SER A 3 18.28 -18.07 -35.54
CA SER A 3 19.12 -18.11 -34.33
C SER A 3 18.48 -18.48 -32.98
N ASP A 4 18.51 -19.78 -32.76
CA ASP A 4 18.65 -20.54 -31.50
C ASP A 4 19.92 -20.16 -30.71
N ARG A 5 20.12 -18.88 -30.36
CA ARG A 5 21.26 -18.40 -29.53
C ARG A 5 20.91 -17.22 -28.61
N ALA A 6 19.72 -17.19 -28.03
CA ALA A 6 19.37 -16.23 -26.98
C ALA A 6 18.79 -16.89 -25.70
N ASP A 7 18.92 -18.21 -25.58
CA ASP A 7 18.08 -19.04 -24.72
C ASP A 7 18.57 -19.22 -23.27
N LYS A 8 19.55 -18.44 -22.79
CA LYS A 8 20.07 -18.61 -21.41
C LYS A 8 20.40 -17.35 -20.62
N ALA A 9 19.77 -16.21 -20.95
CA ALA A 9 19.84 -15.00 -20.11
C ALA A 9 18.53 -14.19 -20.14
N LYS A 10 17.37 -14.86 -20.20
CA LYS A 10 16.03 -14.23 -20.25
C LYS A 10 15.65 -13.65 -18.87
N LYS A 11 16.39 -12.63 -18.43
CA LYS A 11 16.24 -11.96 -17.15
C LYS A 11 15.12 -10.93 -17.33
N TRP A 12 13.89 -11.30 -16.94
CA TRP A 12 12.69 -10.46 -16.80
C TRP A 12 12.68 -9.14 -17.60
N THR A 13 12.07 -9.16 -18.79
CA THR A 13 11.71 -7.94 -19.55
C THR A 13 10.28 -7.50 -19.21
N GLU A 14 9.91 -6.25 -19.53
CA GLU A 14 8.55 -5.74 -19.33
C GLU A 14 7.49 -6.67 -19.92
N GLU A 15 7.70 -7.17 -21.15
CA GLU A 15 6.78 -8.06 -21.83
C GLU A 15 6.63 -9.40 -21.10
N THR A 16 7.74 -9.99 -20.63
CA THR A 16 7.68 -11.24 -19.86
C THR A 16 7.02 -11.06 -18.50
N ILE A 17 7.16 -9.89 -17.87
CA ILE A 17 6.51 -9.57 -16.60
C ILE A 17 5.00 -9.41 -16.83
N ARG A 18 4.59 -8.66 -17.87
CA ARG A 18 3.18 -8.50 -18.26
C ARG A 18 2.54 -9.84 -18.57
N SER A 19 3.20 -10.66 -19.39
CA SER A 19 2.74 -12.01 -19.72
C SER A 19 2.60 -12.89 -18.47
N PHE A 20 3.56 -12.82 -17.54
CA PHE A 20 3.51 -13.56 -16.28
C PHE A 20 2.33 -13.12 -15.41
N VAL A 21 2.10 -11.81 -15.27
CA VAL A 21 0.97 -11.24 -14.52
C VAL A 21 -0.35 -11.72 -15.10
N THR A 22 -0.54 -11.64 -16.42
CA THR A 22 -1.77 -12.11 -17.09
C THR A 22 -1.94 -13.62 -16.99
N THR A 23 -0.88 -14.41 -17.19
CA THR A 23 -0.94 -15.88 -17.19
C THR A 23 -1.31 -16.44 -15.82
N HIS A 24 -0.87 -15.77 -14.75
CA HIS A 24 -1.12 -16.18 -13.36
C HIS A 24 -2.24 -15.40 -12.68
N ASP A 25 -2.98 -14.58 -13.42
CA ASP A 25 -4.08 -13.74 -12.93
C ASP A 25 -3.69 -12.92 -11.68
N ILE A 26 -2.49 -12.33 -11.72
CA ILE A 26 -1.94 -11.57 -10.59
C ILE A 26 -2.57 -10.19 -10.58
N SER A 27 -3.29 -9.87 -9.50
CA SER A 27 -4.05 -8.62 -9.41
C SER A 27 -3.37 -7.57 -8.53
N THR A 28 -2.42 -7.98 -7.68
CA THR A 28 -1.74 -7.09 -6.73
C THR A 28 -0.22 -7.20 -6.77
N ARG A 29 0.45 -6.12 -6.36
CA ARG A 29 1.90 -6.07 -6.16
C ARG A 29 2.38 -7.13 -5.15
N THR A 30 1.59 -7.36 -4.11
CA THR A 30 1.87 -8.36 -3.06
C THR A 30 1.80 -9.77 -3.64
N GLU A 31 0.78 -10.09 -4.43
CA GLU A 31 0.70 -11.38 -5.13
C GLU A 31 1.86 -11.59 -6.08
N LEU A 32 2.29 -10.55 -6.83
CA LEU A 32 3.48 -10.64 -7.68
C LEU A 32 4.72 -10.98 -6.85
N PHE A 33 4.92 -10.31 -5.71
CA PHE A 33 6.04 -10.59 -4.81
C PHE A 33 6.03 -12.02 -4.28
N HIS A 34 4.87 -12.53 -3.85
CA HIS A 34 4.75 -13.90 -3.35
C HIS A 34 4.89 -14.97 -4.44
N ARG A 35 4.44 -14.69 -5.66
CA ARG A 35 4.56 -15.61 -6.80
C ARG A 35 5.98 -15.65 -7.38
N SER A 36 6.61 -14.48 -7.49
CA SER A 36 7.97 -14.35 -8.03
C SER A 36 8.61 -13.06 -7.54
N GLN A 37 9.45 -13.18 -6.52
CA GLN A 37 10.24 -12.05 -6.04
C GLN A 37 11.14 -11.47 -7.15
N ALA A 38 11.69 -12.33 -8.02
CA ALA A 38 12.52 -11.88 -9.13
C ALA A 38 11.74 -11.01 -10.14
N ALA A 39 10.50 -11.40 -10.47
CA ALA A 39 9.64 -10.59 -11.34
C ALA A 39 9.23 -9.29 -10.66
N TYR A 40 8.94 -9.33 -9.35
CA TYR A 40 8.62 -8.13 -8.57
C TYR A 40 9.78 -7.13 -8.56
N TYR A 41 11.00 -7.57 -8.28
CA TYR A 41 12.16 -6.67 -8.26
C TYR A 41 12.46 -6.11 -9.65
N ALA A 42 12.43 -6.95 -10.68
CA ALA A 42 12.59 -6.49 -12.06
C ALA A 42 11.51 -5.46 -12.44
N ALA A 43 10.24 -5.69 -12.05
CA ALA A 43 9.16 -4.76 -12.32
C ALA A 43 9.34 -3.39 -11.64
N ASN A 44 10.02 -3.33 -10.49
CA ASN A 44 10.36 -2.08 -9.81
C ASN A 44 11.53 -1.35 -10.48
N GLU A 45 12.36 -2.01 -11.30
CA GLU A 45 13.43 -1.36 -12.07
C GLU A 45 12.88 -0.64 -13.32
N PHE A 46 11.72 -1.07 -13.83
CA PHE A 46 11.04 -0.41 -14.95
C PHE A 46 10.18 0.76 -14.47
N GLU A 47 10.48 1.96 -14.97
CA GLU A 47 9.73 3.17 -14.64
C GLU A 47 8.27 3.04 -15.10
N GLY A 48 7.32 3.25 -14.18
CA GLY A 48 5.90 3.24 -14.49
C GLY A 48 5.26 1.86 -14.69
N LEU A 49 6.02 0.77 -14.86
CA LEU A 49 5.46 -0.56 -15.09
C LEU A 49 4.58 -1.05 -13.92
N MET A 50 5.02 -0.84 -12.68
CA MET A 50 4.24 -1.20 -11.49
C MET A 50 2.95 -0.36 -11.35
N LEU A 51 2.95 0.86 -11.88
CA LEU A 51 1.78 1.74 -11.92
C LEU A 51 0.81 1.30 -13.03
N ASP A 52 1.32 0.89 -14.17
CA ASP A 52 0.55 0.34 -15.29
C ASP A 52 -0.12 -1.00 -14.93
N LEU A 53 0.65 -1.94 -14.35
CA LEU A 53 0.17 -3.29 -14.02
C LEU A 53 -0.86 -3.31 -12.89
N PHE A 54 -0.63 -2.53 -11.83
CA PHE A 54 -1.39 -2.64 -10.57
C PHE A 54 -2.05 -1.33 -10.14
N GLY A 55 -1.93 -0.28 -10.95
CA GLY A 55 -2.36 1.05 -10.54
C GLY A 55 -1.45 1.69 -9.50
N PRO A 56 -1.80 2.91 -9.03
CA PRO A 56 -1.05 3.59 -7.98
C PRO A 56 -1.07 2.76 -6.72
N ILE A 57 -0.02 2.87 -5.89
CA ILE A 57 -0.05 2.29 -4.54
C ILE A 57 -1.19 2.97 -3.79
N ARG A 58 -2.35 2.30 -3.76
CA ARG A 58 -3.38 2.62 -2.79
C ARG A 58 -2.78 2.19 -1.46
N ALA A 59 -2.31 3.17 -0.68
CA ALA A 59 -2.09 2.91 0.73
C ALA A 59 -3.46 2.50 1.27
N GLU A 60 -3.72 1.20 1.38
CA GLU A 60 -4.86 0.68 2.12
C GLU A 60 -4.68 1.22 3.53
N THR A 61 -5.33 2.35 3.81
CA THR A 61 -5.31 2.92 5.14
C THR A 61 -6.15 1.98 5.97
N LYS A 62 -5.50 1.06 6.69
CA LYS A 62 -6.11 0.23 7.75
C LYS A 62 -7.01 1.06 8.69
N TRP A 63 -6.76 2.36 8.75
CA TRP A 63 -7.46 3.36 9.52
C TRP A 63 -8.25 4.31 8.61
N SER A 64 -9.45 3.90 8.24
CA SER A 64 -10.47 4.82 7.71
C SER A 64 -10.97 5.74 8.82
N ALA A 65 -11.65 6.85 8.46
CA ALA A 65 -12.27 7.74 9.43
C ALA A 65 -13.24 7.00 10.37
N GLU A 66 -14.06 6.11 9.81
CA GLU A 66 -15.02 5.29 10.54
C GLU A 66 -14.31 4.32 11.49
N ARG A 67 -13.27 3.62 11.01
CA ARG A 67 -12.52 2.67 11.85
C ARG A 67 -11.82 3.34 13.02
N ILE A 68 -11.37 4.58 12.84
CA ILE A 68 -10.78 5.37 13.93
C ILE A 68 -11.86 5.75 14.96
N ARG A 69 -13.06 6.13 14.53
CA ARG A 69 -14.18 6.45 15.44
C ARG A 69 -14.58 5.22 16.25
N GLU A 70 -14.82 4.09 15.59
CA GLU A 70 -15.13 2.82 16.25
C GLU A 70 -14.07 2.46 17.30
N TYR A 71 -12.78 2.51 16.93
CA TYR A 71 -11.71 2.17 17.85
C TYR A 71 -11.67 3.09 19.08
N VAL A 72 -11.93 4.39 18.89
CA VAL A 72 -11.98 5.37 19.99
C VAL A 72 -13.15 5.09 20.93
N GLU A 73 -14.32 4.73 20.40
CA GLU A 73 -15.49 4.37 21.19
C GLU A 73 -15.31 3.02 21.91
N GLU A 74 -14.89 1.98 21.21
CA GLU A 74 -14.66 0.62 21.75
C GLU A 74 -13.63 0.59 22.88
N ASN A 75 -12.61 1.46 22.82
CA ASN A 75 -11.51 1.49 23.78
C ASN A 75 -11.58 2.72 24.70
N GLU A 76 -12.72 3.44 24.70
CA GLU A 76 -12.98 4.62 25.53
C GLU A 76 -11.80 5.62 25.51
N ILE A 77 -11.25 5.88 24.33
CA ILE A 77 -10.08 6.73 24.17
C ILE A 77 -10.49 8.18 24.34
N MET A 78 -10.10 8.78 25.46
CA MET A 78 -10.51 10.14 25.81
C MET A 78 -9.58 11.24 25.29
N SER A 79 -8.43 10.90 24.70
CA SER A 79 -7.45 11.90 24.23
C SER A 79 -6.59 11.45 23.07
N ARG A 80 -6.03 12.43 22.34
CA ARG A 80 -5.06 12.20 21.26
C ARG A 80 -3.80 11.48 21.73
N THR A 81 -3.32 11.78 22.93
CA THR A 81 -2.16 11.12 23.52
C THR A 81 -2.46 9.66 23.83
N ALA A 82 -3.65 9.37 24.36
CA ALA A 82 -4.10 8.00 24.59
C ALA A 82 -4.26 7.23 23.27
N LEU A 83 -4.78 7.86 22.20
CA LEU A 83 -4.84 7.26 20.87
C LEU A 83 -3.44 6.97 20.29
N ALA A 84 -2.50 7.90 20.47
CA ALA A 84 -1.13 7.74 19.99
C ALA A 84 -0.40 6.58 20.70
N GLY A 85 -0.69 6.36 21.99
CA GLY A 85 -0.12 5.25 22.77
C GLY A 85 -0.75 3.89 22.47
N SER A 86 -2.07 3.83 22.28
CA SER A 86 -2.82 2.58 22.02
C SER A 86 -2.79 2.14 20.56
N ALA A 87 -2.93 3.09 19.63
CA ALA A 87 -2.96 2.85 18.20
C ALA A 87 -2.17 3.93 17.43
N PRO A 88 -0.83 3.82 17.37
CA PRO A 88 0.01 4.78 16.65
C PRO A 88 -0.36 4.93 15.17
N GLY A 89 -0.87 3.86 14.55
CA GLY A 89 -1.38 3.87 13.18
C GLY A 89 -2.65 4.72 13.02
N ALA A 90 -3.59 4.61 13.98
CA ALA A 90 -4.82 5.41 14.01
C ALA A 90 -4.50 6.89 14.18
N TYR A 91 -3.60 7.22 15.12
CA TYR A 91 -3.13 8.59 15.33
C TYR A 91 -2.48 9.19 14.08
N LYS A 92 -1.63 8.43 13.37
CA LYS A 92 -1.03 8.88 12.09
C LYS A 92 -2.09 9.10 11.01
N ALA A 93 -3.08 8.22 10.93
CA ALA A 93 -4.16 8.34 9.95
C ALA A 93 -5.12 9.49 10.28
N LEU A 94 -5.36 9.77 11.56
CA LEU A 94 -6.21 10.86 12.04
C LEU A 94 -5.75 12.24 11.54
N LYS A 95 -4.44 12.41 11.25
CA LYS A 95 -3.89 13.62 10.61
C LYS A 95 -4.50 13.94 9.25
N ARG A 96 -5.02 12.93 8.55
CA ARG A 96 -5.71 13.06 7.25
C ARG A 96 -7.17 13.48 7.41
N TYR A 97 -7.71 13.41 8.63
CA TYR A 97 -9.10 13.68 8.96
C TYR A 97 -9.21 14.78 10.03
N PRO A 98 -8.88 16.04 9.70
CA PRO A 98 -8.83 17.12 10.68
C PRO A 98 -10.18 17.40 11.35
N LYS A 99 -11.29 17.25 10.61
CA LYS A 99 -12.66 17.37 11.15
C LYS A 99 -12.97 16.26 12.16
N LEU A 100 -12.60 15.01 11.85
CA LEU A 100 -12.77 13.89 12.78
C LEU A 100 -11.93 14.07 14.05
N ALA A 101 -10.70 14.57 13.92
CA ALA A 101 -9.84 14.84 15.06
C ALA A 101 -10.41 15.92 16.01
N GLN A 102 -11.23 16.81 15.48
CA GLN A 102 -11.95 17.82 16.25
C GLN A 102 -13.23 17.25 16.86
N ASP A 103 -13.96 16.42 16.11
CA ASP A 103 -15.17 15.69 16.56
C ASP A 103 -14.87 14.77 17.76
N LEU A 104 -13.79 13.97 17.68
CA LEU A 104 -13.46 12.97 18.70
C LEU A 104 -12.80 13.55 19.96
N PHE A 105 -11.98 14.59 19.83
CA PHE A 105 -11.11 15.05 20.93
C PHE A 105 -11.20 16.54 21.24
N GLY A 106 -12.08 17.29 20.58
CA GLY A 106 -12.36 18.69 20.89
C GLY A 106 -11.12 19.56 21.01
N GLY A 107 -10.49 19.94 19.89
CA GLY A 107 -9.41 20.93 19.92
C GLY A 107 -8.73 21.18 18.56
N ALA A 108 -8.18 22.37 18.37
CA ALA A 108 -7.35 22.66 17.19
C ALA A 108 -6.09 21.79 17.18
N TRP A 109 -5.55 21.49 16.00
CA TRP A 109 -4.20 20.97 15.86
C TRP A 109 -3.23 22.08 16.28
N GLN A 110 -2.83 22.14 17.54
CA GLN A 110 -1.69 22.98 17.90
C GLN A 110 -0.42 22.26 17.44
N THR A 111 -0.04 22.55 16.19
CA THR A 111 1.34 22.49 15.76
C THR A 111 2.13 23.44 16.66
N ARG A 112 2.98 22.87 17.52
CA ARG A 112 4.05 23.63 18.14
C ARG A 112 5.32 23.38 17.32
#